data_AF-A0A5M6CMV2-F1
#
_entry.id   AF-A0A5M6CMV2-F1
#
_cell.length_a   1.000
_cell.length_b   1.000
_cell.length_c   1.000
_cell.angle_alpha   90.00
_cell.angle_beta   90.00
_cell.angle_gamma   90.00
#
_symmetry.space_group_name_H-M   'P 1'
#
loop_
_entity.id
_entity.type
_entity.pdbx_description
1 polymer ?
#
loop_
_entity_poly.entity_id
_entity_poly.type
_entity_poly.pdbx_seq_one_letter_code
_entity_poly.pdbx_strand_id
1 'polypeptide(L)'
;MKKILIILFFISSINSLNAQKNTDPVSLFKMMLFLDKDNVVFRGMDTNVVKNDSLYDVFRDYYNISFDTLKPNNNLALRDYFQFYRLDIRKLKGNRKLQNNEAQYIGIFTGTMQEYILAMNLETGICYRLQGFRGNDFLMFLTDFKDMYKEKEQKPLSNSTFLKKYNVDGLDFECLYKGLRAKDYDSEKYPCLKRCSDPFKAHAPIR
;
A
#
# COMPACT_ATOMS: atom_id res chain seq x y z
N MET A 1 33.90 30.25 4.12
CA MET A 1 32.87 29.48 4.87
C MET A 1 31.56 29.28 4.09
N LYS A 2 30.97 30.31 3.45
CA LYS A 2 29.72 30.16 2.66
C LYS A 2 29.78 29.10 1.55
N LYS A 3 30.92 28.92 0.87
CA LYS A 3 31.09 27.92 -0.21
C LYS A 3 31.07 26.46 0.28
N ILE A 4 31.49 26.20 1.53
CA ILE A 4 31.53 24.85 2.11
C ILE A 4 30.11 24.38 2.51
N LEU A 5 29.28 25.31 3.00
CA LEU A 5 27.87 25.03 3.34
C LEU A 5 27.04 24.62 2.12
N ILE A 6 27.29 25.20 0.95
CA ILE A 6 26.58 24.85 -0.30
C ILE A 6 26.94 23.43 -0.76
N ILE A 7 28.20 23.03 -0.63
CA ILE A 7 28.68 21.69 -0.99
C ILE A 7 28.09 20.63 -0.04
N LEU A 8 28.04 20.91 1.26
CA LEU A 8 27.40 20.02 2.24
C LEU A 8 25.89 19.86 1.99
N PHE A 9 25.20 20.94 1.58
CA PHE A 9 23.78 20.89 1.23
C PHE A 9 23.52 20.10 -0.06
N PHE A 10 24.44 20.14 -1.03
CA PHE A 10 24.37 19.32 -2.24
C PHE A 10 24.66 17.84 -1.97
N ILE A 11 25.62 17.52 -1.11
CA ILE A 11 25.96 16.14 -0.77
C ILE A 11 24.83 15.49 0.07
N SER A 12 24.18 16.24 0.95
CA SER A 12 23.04 15.71 1.72
C SER A 12 21.81 15.41 0.86
N SER A 13 21.55 16.22 -0.16
CA SER A 13 20.40 16.06 -1.06
C SER A 13 20.59 14.94 -2.11
N ILE A 14 21.83 14.63 -2.50
CA ILE A 14 22.13 13.47 -3.36
C ILE A 14 21.97 12.16 -2.59
N ASN A 15 22.32 12.13 -1.31
CA ASN A 15 22.18 10.93 -0.48
C ASN A 15 20.72 10.60 -0.13
N SER A 16 19.85 11.60 0.02
CA SER A 16 18.42 11.36 0.27
C SER A 16 17.70 10.73 -0.93
N LEU A 17 18.14 10.99 -2.16
CA LEU A 17 17.59 10.36 -3.37
C LEU A 17 17.99 8.87 -3.50
N ASN A 18 19.19 8.50 -3.04
CA ASN A 18 19.66 7.11 -3.10
C ASN A 18 19.07 6.20 -2.02
N ALA A 19 18.56 6.75 -0.91
CA ALA A 19 17.99 5.97 0.19
C ALA A 19 16.74 5.17 -0.22
N GLN A 20 15.98 5.64 -1.23
CA GLN A 20 14.78 4.95 -1.71
C GLN A 20 15.09 3.71 -2.57
N LYS A 21 16.29 3.62 -3.17
CA LYS A 21 16.61 2.60 -4.18
C LYS A 21 16.83 1.19 -3.61
N ASN A 22 17.10 1.07 -2.31
CA ASN A 22 17.33 -0.21 -1.60
C ASN A 22 16.29 -0.46 -0.50
N THR A 23 15.07 0.05 -0.65
CA THR A 23 14.06 -0.13 0.39
C THR A 23 13.55 -1.56 0.40
N ASP A 24 13.79 -2.29 1.49
CA ASP A 24 13.28 -3.64 1.70
C ASP A 24 11.74 -3.64 1.62
N PRO A 25 11.13 -4.38 0.66
CA PRO A 25 9.69 -4.40 0.52
C PRO A 25 8.97 -4.94 1.76
N VAL A 26 9.62 -5.78 2.58
CA VAL A 26 9.04 -6.25 3.86
C VAL A 26 8.90 -5.10 4.84
N SER A 27 9.97 -4.34 5.06
CA SER A 27 9.98 -3.14 5.88
C SER A 27 8.92 -2.12 5.45
N LEU A 28 8.79 -1.89 4.13
CA LEU A 28 7.76 -1.01 3.57
C LEU A 28 6.35 -1.52 3.85
N PHE A 29 6.09 -2.80 3.60
CA PHE A 29 4.78 -3.38 3.85
C PHE A 29 4.41 -3.27 5.34
N LYS A 30 5.35 -3.58 6.24
CA LYS A 30 5.17 -3.43 7.69
C LYS A 30 4.85 -1.98 8.06
N MET A 31 5.58 -1.01 7.52
CA MET A 31 5.32 0.41 7.77
C MET A 31 3.93 0.82 7.29
N MET A 32 3.57 0.46 6.05
CA MET A 32 2.26 0.79 5.50
C MET A 32 1.11 0.17 6.29
N LEU A 33 1.22 -1.10 6.69
CA LEU A 33 0.23 -1.76 7.54
C LEU A 33 0.11 -1.09 8.91
N PHE A 34 1.24 -0.72 9.52
CA PHE A 34 1.23 -0.05 10.82
C PHE A 34 0.54 1.31 10.72
N LEU A 35 0.83 2.09 9.69
CA LEU A 35 0.22 3.39 9.44
C LEU A 35 -1.26 3.30 9.05
N ASP A 36 -1.69 2.25 8.36
CA ASP A 36 -3.08 2.07 7.92
C ASP A 36 -4.05 1.69 9.05
N LYS A 37 -3.56 1.15 10.17
CA LYS A 37 -4.41 0.77 11.32
C LYS A 37 -5.04 1.98 12.01
N ASP A 38 -6.28 1.87 12.46
CA ASP A 38 -6.75 2.78 13.51
C ASP A 38 -6.26 2.29 14.87
N ASN A 39 -6.04 3.22 15.79
CA ASN A 39 -6.00 2.88 17.20
C ASN A 39 -7.41 2.42 17.61
N VAL A 40 -7.56 1.17 18.03
CA VAL A 40 -8.88 0.64 18.40
C VAL A 40 -9.27 1.16 19.76
N VAL A 41 -10.15 2.16 19.80
CA VAL A 41 -10.72 2.67 21.04
C VAL A 41 -11.61 1.59 21.67
N PHE A 42 -11.08 0.90 22.68
CA PHE A 42 -11.83 -0.08 23.47
C PHE A 42 -12.14 0.49 24.87
N ARG A 43 -13.21 0.01 25.53
CA ARG A 43 -13.50 0.41 26.92
C ARG A 43 -12.31 0.04 27.83
N GLY A 44 -11.71 1.05 28.46
CA GLY A 44 -10.52 0.90 29.31
C GLY A 44 -9.17 1.06 28.59
N MET A 45 -9.17 1.42 27.30
CA MET A 45 -7.94 1.82 26.61
C MET A 45 -7.51 3.21 27.06
N ASP A 46 -6.21 3.41 27.26
CA ASP A 46 -5.64 4.75 27.37
C ASP A 46 -5.78 5.44 26.00
N THR A 47 -6.69 6.41 25.92
CA THR A 47 -7.01 7.17 24.71
C THR A 47 -5.83 8.03 24.23
N ASN A 48 -4.74 8.10 25.01
CA ASN A 48 -3.56 8.90 24.71
C ASN A 48 -2.46 8.12 23.96
N VAL A 49 -2.65 6.83 23.62
CA VAL A 49 -1.62 6.10 22.88
C VAL A 49 -1.57 6.56 21.42
N VAL A 50 -0.63 7.45 21.15
CA VAL A 50 -0.27 7.91 19.80
C VAL A 50 0.68 6.88 19.17
N LYS A 51 0.48 6.55 17.88
CA LYS A 51 1.44 5.74 17.13
C LYS A 51 2.82 6.37 17.21
N ASN A 52 3.79 5.61 17.69
CA ASN A 52 5.17 6.07 17.87
C ASN A 52 6.16 4.99 17.42
N ASP A 53 7.43 5.35 17.38
CA ASP A 53 8.51 4.49 16.91
C ASP A 53 8.64 3.22 17.75
N SER A 54 8.47 3.32 19.08
CA SER A 54 8.53 2.16 19.97
C SER A 54 7.43 1.14 19.65
N LEU A 55 6.20 1.59 19.39
CA LEU A 55 5.11 0.70 19.01
C LEU A 55 5.32 0.11 17.61
N TYR A 56 5.90 0.89 16.69
CA TYR A 56 6.29 0.39 15.38
C TYR A 56 7.35 -0.71 15.49
N ASP A 57 8.38 -0.54 16.33
CA ASP A 57 9.42 -1.56 16.54
C ASP A 57 8.81 -2.88 17.04
N VAL A 58 7.90 -2.82 18.01
CA VAL A 58 7.21 -4.02 18.50
C VAL A 58 6.34 -4.64 17.40
N PHE A 59 5.60 -3.84 16.63
CA PHE A 59 4.81 -4.33 15.50
C PHE A 59 5.69 -5.01 14.43
N ARG A 60 6.81 -4.36 14.08
CA ARG A 60 7.77 -4.83 13.09
C ARG A 60 8.35 -6.17 13.50
N ASP A 61 8.70 -6.34 14.77
CA ASP A 61 9.36 -7.55 15.27
C ASP A 61 8.36 -8.67 15.53
N TYR A 62 7.09 -8.33 15.79
CA TYR A 62 6.04 -9.30 16.04
C TYR A 62 5.60 -10.06 14.78
N TYR A 63 5.35 -9.37 13.66
CA TYR A 63 4.85 -10.01 12.44
C TYR A 63 5.99 -10.51 11.55
N ASN A 64 5.96 -11.80 11.21
CA ASN A 64 6.67 -12.29 10.05
C ASN A 64 5.78 -12.17 8.82
N ILE A 65 6.21 -11.37 7.84
CA ILE A 65 5.44 -11.07 6.63
C ILE A 65 6.14 -11.70 5.44
N SER A 66 5.41 -12.49 4.68
CA SER A 66 5.78 -12.96 3.35
C SER A 66 4.74 -12.47 2.35
N PHE A 67 5.19 -11.96 1.21
CA PHE A 67 4.30 -11.54 0.12
C PHE A 67 4.60 -12.33 -1.15
N ASP A 68 3.59 -12.45 -1.99
CA ASP A 68 3.74 -12.92 -3.36
C ASP A 68 4.15 -11.74 -4.25
N THR A 69 5.09 -11.98 -5.15
CA THR A 69 5.47 -11.03 -6.19
C THR A 69 4.54 -11.21 -7.39
N LEU A 70 3.72 -10.21 -7.70
CA LEU A 70 2.84 -10.23 -8.86
C LEU A 70 3.53 -9.58 -10.04
N LYS A 71 3.49 -10.24 -11.21
CA LYS A 71 4.03 -9.67 -12.44
C LYS A 71 2.89 -9.13 -13.30
N PRO A 72 3.06 -7.95 -13.90
CA PRO A 72 2.12 -7.48 -14.91
C PRO A 72 2.11 -8.46 -16.09
N ASN A 73 0.90 -8.83 -16.52
CA ASN A 73 0.66 -9.63 -17.71
C ASN A 73 0.17 -8.70 -18.82
N ASN A 74 1.11 -8.08 -19.53
CA ASN A 74 0.78 -7.10 -20.57
C ASN A 74 1.86 -6.93 -21.65
N ASN A 75 1.44 -6.22 -22.70
CA ASN A 75 2.26 -5.83 -23.86
C ASN A 75 2.70 -4.35 -23.78
N LEU A 76 2.69 -3.71 -22.61
CA LEU A 76 3.20 -2.33 -22.46
C LEU A 76 4.66 -2.37 -22.00
N ALA A 77 5.48 -1.47 -22.56
CA ALA A 77 6.94 -1.44 -22.37
C ALA A 77 7.43 -1.16 -20.94
N LEU A 78 6.53 -0.94 -19.98
CA LEU A 78 6.86 -0.62 -18.59
C LEU A 78 6.75 -1.80 -17.62
N ARG A 79 6.72 -3.03 -18.13
CA ARG A 79 6.58 -4.24 -17.31
C ARG A 79 7.63 -4.35 -16.20
N ASP A 80 8.87 -3.95 -16.50
CA ASP A 80 10.02 -4.12 -15.60
C ASP A 80 10.28 -2.90 -14.69
N TYR A 81 9.43 -1.87 -14.77
CA TYR A 81 9.58 -0.64 -13.99
C TYR A 81 8.73 -0.64 -12.71
N PHE A 82 7.71 -1.49 -12.66
CA PHE A 82 6.81 -1.58 -11.51
C PHE A 82 6.76 -3.01 -10.99
N GLN A 83 7.01 -3.16 -9.68
CA GLN A 83 6.86 -4.42 -8.98
C GLN A 83 5.63 -4.39 -8.08
N PHE A 84 4.79 -5.42 -8.20
CA PHE A 84 3.59 -5.56 -7.39
C PHE A 84 3.83 -6.62 -6.30
N TYR A 85 3.36 -6.35 -5.10
CA TYR A 85 3.48 -7.22 -3.93
C TYR A 85 2.09 -7.47 -3.35
N ARG A 86 1.72 -8.73 -3.19
CA ARG A 86 0.47 -9.16 -2.57
C ARG A 86 0.73 -9.80 -1.23
N LEU A 87 0.10 -9.28 -0.18
CA LEU A 87 0.09 -9.90 1.13
C LEU A 87 -1.30 -10.47 1.41
N ASP A 88 -1.35 -11.79 1.62
CA ASP A 88 -2.53 -12.46 2.18
C ASP A 88 -2.46 -12.46 3.70
N ILE A 89 -3.40 -11.76 4.35
CA ILE A 89 -3.39 -11.59 5.81
C ILE A 89 -3.62 -12.90 6.56
N ARG A 90 -4.23 -13.91 5.93
CA ARG A 90 -4.40 -15.25 6.53
C ARG A 90 -3.07 -15.96 6.72
N LYS A 91 -2.05 -15.58 5.94
CA LYS A 91 -0.69 -16.13 6.03
C LYS A 91 0.18 -15.42 7.06
N LEU A 92 -0.30 -14.31 7.66
CA LEU A 92 0.44 -13.58 8.68
C LEU A 92 0.58 -14.40 9.96
N LYS A 93 1.83 -14.57 10.42
CA LYS A 93 2.13 -15.28 11.66
C LYS A 93 2.84 -14.34 12.62
N GLY A 94 2.37 -14.32 13.86
CA GLY A 94 3.09 -13.71 14.97
C GLY A 94 4.25 -14.58 15.41
N ASN A 95 5.40 -13.97 15.69
CA ASN A 95 6.61 -14.66 16.16
C ASN A 95 6.49 -15.12 17.62
N ARG A 96 5.52 -14.59 18.36
CA ARG A 96 5.22 -14.93 19.76
C ARG A 96 3.73 -14.77 20.03
N LYS A 97 3.29 -15.13 21.24
CA LYS A 97 1.97 -14.71 21.74
C LYS A 97 2.04 -13.24 22.17
N LEU A 98 1.00 -12.46 21.85
CA LEU A 98 0.82 -11.11 22.38
C LEU A 98 0.48 -11.20 23.87
N GLN A 99 1.10 -10.36 24.68
CA GLN A 99 0.88 -10.27 26.11
C GLN A 99 -0.06 -9.11 26.44
N ASN A 100 -0.93 -9.29 27.44
CA ASN A 100 -1.76 -8.23 28.00
C ASN A 100 -2.54 -7.42 26.92
N ASN A 101 -2.36 -6.10 26.92
CA ASN A 101 -2.99 -5.12 26.04
C ASN A 101 -2.29 -4.96 24.67
N GLU A 102 -1.18 -5.66 24.41
CA GLU A 102 -0.45 -5.58 23.13
C GLU A 102 -1.34 -5.90 21.93
N ALA A 103 -2.28 -6.83 22.08
CA ALA A 103 -3.24 -7.18 21.05
C ALA A 103 -4.09 -6.00 20.57
N GLN A 104 -4.33 -5.01 21.44
CA GLN A 104 -5.13 -3.83 21.12
C GLN A 104 -4.37 -2.84 20.21
N TYR A 105 -3.04 -2.86 20.25
CA TYR A 105 -2.18 -1.95 19.49
C TYR A 105 -1.51 -2.64 18.30
N ILE A 106 -1.25 -3.94 18.41
CA ILE A 106 -0.48 -4.71 17.43
C ILE A 106 -1.40 -5.60 16.57
N GLY A 107 -2.62 -5.91 17.01
CA GLY A 107 -3.55 -6.76 16.25
C GLY A 107 -3.91 -6.19 14.86
N ILE A 108 -3.88 -7.03 13.82
CA ILE A 108 -4.40 -6.72 12.48
C ILE A 108 -5.83 -7.23 12.41
N PHE A 109 -6.80 -6.33 12.25
CA PHE A 109 -8.20 -6.70 12.08
C PHE A 109 -8.42 -7.20 10.66
N THR A 110 -9.04 -8.37 10.54
CA THR A 110 -9.33 -9.00 9.26
C THR A 110 -10.83 -8.95 9.01
N GLY A 111 -11.24 -8.22 8.00
CA GLY A 111 -12.61 -8.05 7.56
C GLY A 111 -12.94 -8.88 6.32
N THR A 112 -13.80 -8.33 5.46
CA THR A 112 -14.27 -9.00 4.24
C THR A 112 -13.17 -9.21 3.19
N MET A 113 -12.24 -8.26 3.07
CA MET A 113 -11.07 -8.37 2.20
C MET A 113 -9.90 -8.95 2.99
N GLN A 114 -9.14 -9.86 2.37
CA GLN A 114 -8.05 -10.58 3.04
C GLN A 114 -6.67 -10.33 2.41
N GLU A 115 -6.60 -9.41 1.46
CA GLU A 115 -5.38 -9.16 0.69
C GLU A 115 -5.07 -7.68 0.59
N TYR A 116 -3.80 -7.35 0.81
CA TYR A 116 -3.23 -6.06 0.52
C TYR A 116 -2.38 -6.14 -0.73
N ILE A 117 -2.51 -5.16 -1.63
CA ILE A 117 -1.65 -5.06 -2.82
C ILE A 117 -0.98 -3.70 -2.88
N LEU A 118 0.36 -3.71 -2.96
CA LEU A 118 1.20 -2.55 -3.22
C LEU A 118 1.81 -2.64 -4.61
N ALA A 119 1.98 -1.50 -5.27
CA ALA A 119 2.92 -1.35 -6.37
C ALA A 119 4.11 -0.50 -5.94
N MET A 120 5.30 -0.83 -6.43
CA MET A 120 6.52 -0.07 -6.22
C MET A 120 7.12 0.29 -7.58
N ASN A 121 7.40 1.57 -7.79
CA ASN A 121 8.24 2.01 -8.88
C ASN A 121 9.70 1.65 -8.54
N LEU A 122 10.32 0.81 -9.36
CA LEU A 122 11.69 0.31 -9.12
C LEU A 122 12.78 1.34 -9.43
N GLU A 123 12.48 2.39 -10.20
CA GLU A 123 13.42 3.48 -10.45
C GLU A 123 13.43 4.48 -9.28
N THR A 124 12.24 4.84 -8.77
CA THR A 124 12.09 5.91 -7.77
C THR A 124 11.90 5.41 -6.34
N GLY A 125 11.53 4.14 -6.14
CA GLY A 125 11.16 3.59 -4.83
C GLY A 125 9.79 4.06 -4.31
N ILE A 126 9.06 4.87 -5.07
CA ILE A 126 7.70 5.31 -4.70
C ILE A 126 6.77 4.09 -4.64
N CYS A 127 5.96 4.04 -3.58
CA CYS A 127 5.02 2.95 -3.32
C CYS A 127 3.57 3.45 -3.38
N TYR A 128 2.68 2.62 -3.93
CA TYR A 128 1.27 2.92 -4.14
C TYR A 128 0.40 1.85 -3.50
N ARG A 129 -0.53 2.24 -2.64
CA ARG A 129 -1.55 1.36 -2.02
C ARG A 129 -2.68 1.14 -3.00
N LEU A 130 -2.76 -0.06 -3.57
CA LEU A 130 -3.72 -0.35 -4.64
C LEU A 130 -4.96 -1.11 -4.17
N GLN A 131 -4.84 -1.92 -3.11
CA GLN A 131 -5.96 -2.73 -2.61
C GLN A 131 -5.83 -3.05 -1.12
N GLY A 132 -6.95 -3.13 -0.41
CA GLY A 132 -7.04 -3.56 0.99
C GLY A 132 -6.74 -2.48 2.04
N PHE A 133 -6.04 -1.42 1.67
CA PHE A 133 -5.73 -0.28 2.55
C PHE A 133 -6.91 0.70 2.69
N ARG A 134 -6.90 1.54 3.73
CA ARG A 134 -7.90 2.61 3.90
C ARG A 134 -7.80 3.68 2.81
N GLY A 135 -6.57 4.00 2.42
CA GLY A 135 -6.28 4.85 1.27
C GLY A 135 -6.10 4.04 -0.01
N ASN A 136 -6.31 4.68 -1.15
CA ASN A 136 -6.03 4.09 -2.46
C ASN A 136 -5.30 5.10 -3.35
N ASP A 137 -4.12 4.72 -3.81
CA ASP A 137 -3.20 5.59 -4.53
C ASP A 137 -3.25 5.35 -6.05
N PHE A 138 -4.25 4.62 -6.55
CA PHE A 138 -4.31 4.21 -7.96
C PHE A 138 -4.30 5.38 -8.96
N LEU A 139 -4.97 6.50 -8.67
CA LEU A 139 -4.97 7.65 -9.58
C LEU A 139 -3.59 8.32 -9.68
N MET A 140 -2.83 8.32 -8.58
CA MET A 140 -1.45 8.80 -8.56
C MET A 140 -0.54 7.83 -9.32
N PHE A 141 -0.65 6.53 -9.03
CA PHE A 141 0.03 5.48 -9.79
C PHE A 141 -0.22 5.57 -11.30
N LEU A 142 -1.47 5.78 -11.71
CA LEU A 142 -1.85 5.91 -13.13
C LEU A 142 -1.20 7.15 -13.77
N THR A 143 -1.10 8.24 -13.03
CA THR A 143 -0.46 9.47 -13.51
C THR A 143 1.04 9.24 -13.71
N ASP A 144 1.73 8.73 -12.69
CA ASP A 144 3.17 8.45 -12.74
C ASP A 144 3.51 7.41 -13.82
N PHE A 145 2.67 6.38 -13.96
CA PHE A 145 2.82 5.39 -15.03
C PHE A 145 2.75 6.04 -16.42
N LYS A 146 1.79 6.93 -16.65
CA LYS A 146 1.62 7.59 -17.95
C LYS A 146 2.74 8.57 -18.25
N ASP A 147 3.24 9.27 -17.24
CA ASP A 147 4.35 10.21 -17.40
C ASP A 147 5.64 9.45 -17.73
N MET A 148 5.93 8.37 -17.00
CA MET A 148 7.03 7.46 -17.33
C MET A 148 6.87 6.85 -18.73
N TYR A 149 5.65 6.44 -19.10
CA TYR A 149 5.39 5.89 -20.44
C TYR A 149 5.70 6.92 -21.52
N LYS A 150 5.26 8.17 -21.32
CA LYS A 150 5.52 9.27 -22.25
C LYS A 150 7.03 9.53 -22.39
N GLU A 151 7.78 9.46 -21.31
CA GLU A 151 9.23 9.63 -21.32
C GLU A 151 9.94 8.50 -22.08
N LYS A 152 9.63 7.23 -21.79
CA LYS A 152 10.34 6.08 -22.38
C LYS A 152 9.89 5.80 -23.82
N GLU A 153 8.62 5.97 -24.12
CA GLU A 153 8.02 5.63 -25.43
C GLU A 153 7.84 6.85 -26.34
N GLN A 154 8.17 8.05 -25.86
CA GLN A 154 8.04 9.32 -26.58
C GLN A 154 6.62 9.58 -27.13
N LYS A 155 5.60 8.98 -26.50
CA LYS A 155 4.19 9.10 -26.91
C LYS A 155 3.25 9.06 -25.70
N PRO A 156 2.16 9.84 -25.69
CA PRO A 156 1.22 9.83 -24.57
C PRO A 156 0.43 8.51 -24.52
N LEU A 157 0.10 8.06 -23.31
CA LEU A 157 -0.80 6.93 -23.07
C LEU A 157 -2.16 7.43 -22.58
N SER A 158 -3.24 6.97 -23.21
CA SER A 158 -4.60 7.30 -22.73
C SER A 158 -5.02 6.36 -21.59
N ASN A 159 -5.89 6.85 -20.69
CA ASN A 159 -6.43 6.03 -19.59
C ASN A 159 -7.14 4.77 -20.14
N SER A 160 -7.92 4.90 -21.22
CA SER A 160 -8.59 3.77 -21.87
C SER A 160 -7.60 2.71 -22.37
N THR A 161 -6.46 3.13 -22.91
CA THR A 161 -5.43 2.19 -23.36
C THR A 161 -4.75 1.49 -22.19
N PHE A 162 -4.43 2.23 -21.13
CA PHE A 162 -3.88 1.65 -19.90
C PHE A 162 -4.83 0.58 -19.34
N LEU A 163 -6.09 0.94 -19.09
CA LEU A 163 -7.09 0.06 -18.46
C LEU A 163 -7.36 -1.21 -19.29
N LYS A 164 -7.25 -1.15 -20.61
CA LYS A 164 -7.44 -2.32 -21.49
C LYS A 164 -6.22 -3.21 -21.62
N LYS A 165 -5.02 -2.63 -21.54
CA LYS A 165 -3.78 -3.33 -21.91
C LYS A 165 -2.90 -3.70 -20.73
N TYR A 166 -3.01 -3.02 -19.59
CA TYR A 166 -2.17 -3.24 -18.43
C TYR A 166 -2.93 -4.03 -17.36
N ASN A 167 -2.58 -5.30 -17.16
CA ASN A 167 -3.24 -6.18 -16.19
C ASN A 167 -2.24 -6.73 -15.18
N VAL A 168 -2.69 -6.89 -13.94
CA VAL A 168 -1.96 -7.52 -12.84
C VAL A 168 -2.96 -8.46 -12.14
N ASP A 169 -2.56 -9.69 -11.87
CA ASP A 169 -3.43 -10.66 -11.20
C ASP A 169 -3.91 -10.13 -9.84
N GLY A 170 -5.20 -10.31 -9.54
CA GLY A 170 -5.82 -9.81 -8.31
C GLY A 170 -6.10 -8.29 -8.25
N LEU A 171 -5.87 -7.54 -9.33
CA LEU A 171 -6.22 -6.11 -9.43
C LEU A 171 -7.18 -5.84 -10.61
N ASP A 172 -8.31 -5.21 -10.30
CA ASP A 172 -9.23 -4.68 -11.31
C ASP A 172 -9.05 -3.15 -11.44
N PHE A 173 -8.17 -2.75 -12.35
CA PHE A 173 -7.89 -1.33 -12.59
C PHE A 173 -9.09 -0.56 -13.14
N GLU A 174 -9.99 -1.22 -13.89
CA GLU A 174 -11.19 -0.58 -14.40
C GLU A 174 -12.17 -0.27 -13.26
N CYS A 175 -12.37 -1.22 -12.36
CA CYS A 175 -13.11 -1.00 -11.12
C CYS A 175 -12.47 0.12 -10.29
N LEU A 176 -11.15 0.09 -10.07
CA LEU A 176 -10.44 1.12 -9.28
C LEU A 176 -10.63 2.52 -9.89
N TYR A 177 -10.47 2.64 -11.21
CA TYR A 177 -10.65 3.90 -11.92
C TYR A 177 -12.08 4.44 -11.78
N LYS A 178 -13.09 3.59 -12.02
CA LYS A 178 -14.50 4.00 -11.92
C LYS A 178 -14.88 4.35 -10.49
N GLY A 179 -14.43 3.55 -9.52
CA GLY A 179 -14.70 3.75 -8.11
C GLY A 179 -14.10 5.04 -7.56
N LEU A 180 -12.82 5.32 -7.83
CA LEU A 180 -12.15 6.53 -7.34
C LEU A 180 -12.58 7.81 -8.06
N ARG A 181 -13.23 7.69 -9.23
CA ARG A 181 -13.82 8.82 -9.97
C ARG A 181 -15.30 9.02 -9.66
N ALA A 182 -15.93 8.10 -8.93
CA ALA A 182 -17.30 8.26 -8.48
C ALA A 182 -17.39 9.41 -7.46
N LYS A 183 -18.55 10.05 -7.40
CA LYS A 183 -18.80 11.14 -6.43
C LYS A 183 -18.91 10.61 -5.00
N ASP A 184 -19.40 9.39 -4.85
CA ASP A 184 -19.66 8.75 -3.57
C ASP A 184 -18.94 7.42 -3.48
N TYR A 185 -18.46 7.11 -2.28
CA TYR A 185 -17.82 5.81 -1.98
C TYR A 185 -18.89 4.73 -1.85
N ASP A 186 -18.86 3.75 -2.75
CA ASP A 186 -19.74 2.58 -2.75
C ASP A 186 -18.91 1.31 -3.01
N SER A 187 -18.53 0.63 -1.93
CA SER A 187 -17.72 -0.58 -1.99
C SER A 187 -18.51 -1.83 -2.39
N GLU A 188 -19.84 -1.79 -2.42
CA GLU A 188 -20.63 -2.90 -2.98
C GLU A 188 -20.69 -2.80 -4.50
N LYS A 189 -20.82 -1.59 -5.04
CA LYS A 189 -20.73 -1.34 -6.47
C LYS A 189 -19.29 -1.49 -7.01
N TYR A 190 -18.30 -1.08 -6.22
CA TYR A 190 -16.87 -1.15 -6.57
C TYR A 190 -16.11 -2.03 -5.57
N PRO A 191 -16.19 -3.36 -5.70
CA PRO A 191 -15.60 -4.29 -4.73
C PRO A 191 -14.07 -4.18 -4.62
N CYS A 192 -13.39 -3.70 -5.66
CA CYS A 192 -11.95 -3.40 -5.63
C CYS A 192 -11.56 -2.32 -4.60
N LEU A 193 -12.51 -1.52 -4.12
CA LEU A 193 -12.29 -0.51 -3.07
C LEU A 193 -12.48 -1.07 -1.66
N LYS A 194 -12.96 -2.31 -1.50
CA LYS A 194 -13.13 -2.94 -0.19
C LYS A 194 -11.81 -2.99 0.56
N ARG A 195 -11.87 -2.64 1.84
CA ARG A 195 -10.70 -2.57 2.73
C ARG A 195 -10.62 -3.83 3.56
N CYS A 196 -9.41 -4.22 3.95
CA CYS A 196 -9.21 -5.32 4.90
C CYS A 196 -9.81 -5.00 6.27
N SER A 197 -9.98 -3.71 6.61
CA SER A 197 -10.64 -3.28 7.84
C SER A 197 -12.18 -3.23 7.75
N ASP A 198 -12.78 -3.43 6.56
CA ASP A 198 -14.23 -3.32 6.41
C ASP A 198 -14.93 -4.49 7.13
N PRO A 199 -15.93 -4.20 7.98
CA PRO A 199 -16.57 -5.24 8.80
C PRO A 199 -17.30 -6.26 7.93
N PHE A 200 -17.43 -7.50 8.43
CA PHE A 200 -18.32 -8.48 7.85
C PHE A 200 -19.76 -7.98 7.95
N LYS A 201 -20.42 -7.77 6.82
CA LYS A 201 -21.88 -7.56 6.81
C LYS A 201 -22.53 -8.91 7.10
N ALA A 202 -22.93 -9.14 8.35
CA ALA A 202 -23.87 -10.21 8.65
C ALA A 202 -25.20 -9.84 7.99
N HIS A 203 -25.62 -10.59 6.97
CA HIS A 203 -27.01 -10.52 6.53
C HIS A 203 -27.86 -11.03 7.70
N ALA A 204 -28.49 -10.13 8.45
CA ALA A 204 -29.54 -10.52 9.36
C ALA A 204 -30.64 -11.18 8.50
N PRO A 205 -31.06 -12.42 8.78
CA PRO A 205 -32.25 -12.95 8.14
C PRO A 205 -33.42 -12.04 8.53
N ILE A 206 -34.10 -11.50 7.54
CA ILE A 206 -35.37 -10.80 7.71
C ILE A 206 -36.31 -11.85 8.33
N ARG A 207 -36.72 -11.62 9.58
CA ARG A 207 -37.84 -12.34 10.21
C ARG A 207 -39.12 -11.60 9.94
#